data_AF-A0A955EKM1-F1
#
_entry.id   AF-A0A955EKM1-F1
#
_cell.length_a   1.000
_cell.length_b   1.000
_cell.length_c   1.000
_cell.angle_alpha   90.00
_cell.angle_beta   90.00
_cell.angle_gamma   90.00
#
_symmetry.space_group_name_H-M   'P 1'
#
loop_
_entity.id
_entity.type
_entity.pdbx_description
1 polymer ?
#
loop_
_entity_poly.entity_id
_entity_poly.type
_entity_poly.pdbx_seq_one_letter_code
_entity_poly.pdbx_strand_id
1 'polypeptide(L)'
;DLKQAFGRTDIIILEDSFISSFGEPTSEPAVNQEANEGKLTMQANYSILAVIKNDLGASIDSFIASQMTNKDQQRVYNNGLDNVRFEKQSVSGRTAMYKISTTGQYGPQFDLEAIKKELAGKKFGEMRSYIQNLPGVKGSDINLSPFWARRAPDASRIHINLDVDKNSLSN
;
A
#
# COMPACT_ATOMS: atom_id res chain seq x y z
N ASP A 1 0.27 21.24 -18.52
CA ASP A 1 -0.57 21.00 -17.32
C ASP A 1 0.32 20.49 -16.18
N LEU A 2 0.22 20.98 -14.95
CA LEU A 2 1.12 20.58 -13.85
C LEU A 2 1.06 19.07 -13.57
N LYS A 3 -0.09 18.45 -13.82
CA LYS A 3 -0.27 16.99 -13.71
C LYS A 3 0.65 16.21 -14.66
N GLN A 4 0.95 16.76 -15.84
CA GLN A 4 1.85 16.14 -16.82
C GLN A 4 3.32 16.23 -16.38
N ALA A 5 3.69 17.26 -15.60
CA ALA A 5 5.06 17.46 -15.14
C ALA A 5 5.53 16.34 -14.18
N PHE A 6 4.60 15.62 -13.54
CA PHE A 6 4.96 14.51 -12.68
C PHE A 6 5.42 13.25 -13.44
N GLY A 7 5.08 13.11 -14.74
CA GLY A 7 5.67 12.13 -15.65
C GLY A 7 5.67 10.65 -15.19
N ARG A 8 4.88 10.28 -14.18
CA ARG A 8 4.95 9.00 -13.47
C ARG A 8 3.56 8.41 -13.25
N THR A 9 3.42 7.10 -13.45
CA THR A 9 2.16 6.35 -13.24
C THR A 9 2.00 5.83 -11.80
N ASP A 10 3.05 5.92 -10.99
CA ASP A 10 3.17 5.34 -9.64
C ASP A 10 3.04 6.38 -8.51
N ILE A 11 2.28 7.46 -8.75
CA ILE A 11 2.06 8.54 -7.78
C ILE A 11 0.59 8.75 -7.49
N ILE A 12 0.31 9.38 -6.34
CA ILE A 12 -0.99 9.91 -5.96
C ILE A 12 -0.85 11.42 -5.88
N ILE A 13 -1.58 12.14 -6.74
CA ILE A 13 -1.59 13.61 -6.73
C ILE A 13 -2.54 14.08 -5.63
N LEU A 14 -2.06 15.00 -4.79
CA LEU A 14 -2.84 15.63 -3.74
C LEU A 14 -3.48 16.90 -4.32
N GLU A 15 -4.63 16.77 -4.97
CA GLU A 15 -5.22 17.87 -5.75
C GLU A 15 -5.47 19.14 -4.93
N ASP A 16 -5.82 18.97 -3.66
CA ASP A 16 -6.10 20.05 -2.72
C ASP A 16 -4.83 20.71 -2.13
N SER A 17 -3.63 20.26 -2.51
CA SER A 17 -2.36 20.93 -2.23
C SER A 17 -2.00 22.00 -3.27
N PHE A 18 -2.82 22.19 -4.29
CA PHE A 18 -2.58 23.18 -5.33
C PHE A 18 -2.53 24.60 -4.75
N ILE A 19 -1.43 25.31 -5.02
CA ILE A 19 -1.23 26.71 -4.67
C ILE A 19 -0.72 27.50 -5.87
N SER A 20 -1.13 28.77 -5.96
CA SER A 20 -0.67 29.72 -6.97
C SER A 20 -0.17 31.00 -6.31
N SER A 21 0.95 31.54 -6.79
CA SER A 21 1.47 32.84 -6.37
C SER A 21 1.83 33.69 -7.58
N PHE A 22 1.58 34.99 -7.52
CA PHE A 22 1.92 35.93 -8.57
C PHE A 22 3.14 36.76 -8.15
N GLY A 23 4.10 36.93 -9.07
CA GLY A 23 5.19 37.89 -8.94
C GLY A 23 4.70 39.31 -9.20
N GLU A 24 5.56 40.30 -8.95
CA GLU A 24 5.21 41.68 -9.22
C GLU A 24 5.02 41.94 -10.72
N PRO A 25 3.98 42.72 -11.10
CA PRO A 25 3.74 43.06 -12.48
C PRO A 25 4.80 44.03 -13.00
N THR A 26 5.24 43.81 -14.24
CA THR A 26 6.17 44.69 -14.96
C THR A 26 5.47 45.27 -16.19
N SER A 27 5.44 46.60 -16.29
CA SER A 27 4.83 47.32 -17.42
C SER A 27 5.90 47.82 -18.39
N GLU A 28 5.66 47.62 -19.68
CA GLU A 28 6.42 48.20 -20.78
C GLU A 28 5.47 48.97 -21.71
N PRO A 29 5.68 50.27 -21.96
CA PRO A 29 6.72 51.12 -21.39
C PRO A 29 6.45 51.44 -19.90
N ALA A 30 7.43 52.03 -19.22
CA ALA A 30 7.32 52.33 -17.79
C ALA A 30 6.16 53.29 -17.48
N VAL A 31 5.69 53.31 -16.23
CA VAL A 31 4.66 54.26 -15.78
C VAL A 31 5.08 55.69 -16.14
N ASN A 32 4.20 56.42 -16.84
CA ASN A 32 4.40 57.78 -17.39
C ASN A 32 5.27 57.90 -18.66
N GLN A 33 5.51 56.81 -19.40
CA GLN A 33 6.08 56.90 -20.75
C GLN A 33 5.00 56.79 -21.82
N GLU A 34 5.10 57.65 -22.83
CA GLU A 34 4.18 57.70 -23.98
C GLU A 34 4.53 56.59 -24.98
N ALA A 35 3.58 55.73 -25.30
CA ALA A 35 3.69 54.75 -26.37
C ALA A 35 2.32 54.45 -26.98
N ASN A 36 2.34 53.92 -28.20
CA ASN A 36 1.11 53.56 -28.93
C ASN A 36 0.46 52.27 -28.38
N GLU A 37 1.22 51.44 -27.67
CA GLU A 37 0.77 50.19 -27.04
C GLU A 37 1.51 49.96 -25.70
N GLY A 38 0.89 49.21 -24.79
CA GLY A 38 1.48 48.82 -23.51
C GLY A 38 1.38 47.31 -23.28
N LYS A 39 2.41 46.74 -22.67
CA LYS A 39 2.55 45.32 -22.32
C LYS A 39 2.70 45.19 -20.81
N LEU A 40 1.83 44.41 -20.19
CA LEU A 40 1.94 44.03 -18.78
C LEU A 40 2.40 42.57 -18.71
N THR A 41 3.54 42.33 -18.06
CA THR A 41 4.05 40.98 -17.83
C THR A 41 3.99 40.67 -16.34
N MET A 42 3.37 39.55 -15.99
CA MET A 42 3.28 39.06 -14.61
C MET A 42 3.65 37.57 -14.58
N GLN A 43 4.58 37.20 -13.70
CA GLN A 43 4.96 35.81 -13.53
C GLN A 43 3.96 35.12 -12.59
N ALA A 44 3.40 33.98 -13.02
CA ALA A 44 2.59 33.13 -12.17
C ALA A 44 3.36 31.84 -11.85
N ASN A 45 3.50 31.53 -10.57
CA ASN A 45 4.06 30.27 -10.09
C ASN A 45 2.92 29.38 -9.60
N TYR A 46 2.93 28.13 -10.01
CA TYR A 46 1.97 27.12 -9.59
C TYR A 46 2.71 25.95 -8.95
N SER A 47 2.19 25.42 -7.85
CA SER A 47 2.75 24.25 -7.17
C SER A 47 1.63 23.30 -6.74
N ILE A 48 1.92 22.01 -6.76
CA ILE A 48 1.04 20.94 -6.31
C ILE A 48 1.94 19.79 -5.82
N LEU A 49 1.48 19.03 -4.84
CA LEU A 49 2.22 17.94 -4.24
C LEU A 49 1.66 16.58 -4.68
N ALA A 50 2.53 15.58 -4.66
CA ALA A 50 2.19 14.19 -4.93
C ALA A 50 3.00 13.27 -4.01
N VAL A 51 2.47 12.07 -3.76
CA VAL A 51 3.11 11.03 -2.97
C VAL A 51 3.43 9.84 -3.87
N ILE A 52 4.61 9.24 -3.69
CA ILE A 52 5.00 8.01 -4.39
C ILE A 52 4.26 6.84 -3.75
N LYS A 53 3.51 6.06 -4.56
CA LYS A 53 2.67 4.96 -4.07
C LYS A 53 3.48 3.92 -3.30
N ASN A 54 4.65 3.57 -3.81
CA ASN A 54 5.53 2.57 -3.18
C ASN A 54 6.01 3.02 -1.80
N ASP A 55 6.45 4.28 -1.66
CA ASP A 55 6.93 4.83 -0.40
C ASP A 55 5.81 4.92 0.64
N LEU A 56 4.61 5.32 0.21
CA LEU A 56 3.43 5.33 1.06
C LEU A 56 3.04 3.91 1.50
N GLY A 57 3.00 2.96 0.57
CA GLY A 57 2.72 1.56 0.86
C GLY A 57 3.68 0.98 1.89
N ALA A 58 4.99 1.16 1.69
CA ALA A 58 6.01 0.72 2.63
C ALA A 58 5.90 1.38 4.01
N SER A 59 5.49 2.65 4.05
CA SER A 59 5.23 3.38 5.31
C SER A 59 4.03 2.81 6.06
N ILE A 60 2.95 2.49 5.35
CA ILE A 60 1.76 1.85 5.93
C ILE A 60 2.07 0.42 6.39
N ASP A 61 2.81 -0.35 5.59
CA ASP A 61 3.29 -1.70 5.98
C ASP A 61 4.11 -1.65 7.27
N SER A 62 5.04 -0.70 7.36
CA SER A 62 5.84 -0.49 8.57
C SER A 62 4.98 -0.10 9.77
N PHE A 63 3.97 0.73 9.57
CA PHE A 63 3.01 1.08 10.61
C PHE A 63 2.20 -0.14 11.08
N ILE A 64 1.64 -0.93 10.17
CA ILE A 64 0.89 -2.16 10.51
C ILE A 64 1.81 -3.15 11.24
N ALA A 65 3.03 -3.35 10.76
CA ALA A 65 4.03 -4.21 11.38
C ALA A 65 4.39 -3.75 12.80
N SER A 66 4.35 -2.45 13.09
CA SER A 66 4.55 -1.92 14.44
C SER A 66 3.43 -2.31 15.42
N GLN A 67 2.22 -2.58 14.92
CA GLN A 67 1.05 -2.98 15.72
C GLN A 67 0.93 -4.50 15.90
N MET A 68 1.71 -5.29 15.16
CA MET A 68 1.75 -6.74 15.29
C MET A 68 2.35 -7.15 16.64
N THR A 69 1.69 -8.08 17.32
CA THR A 69 2.15 -8.62 18.60
C THR A 69 3.23 -9.69 18.44
N ASN A 70 3.25 -10.40 17.30
CA ASN A 70 4.26 -11.40 16.99
C ASN A 70 4.72 -11.30 15.53
N LYS A 71 5.75 -10.48 15.29
CA LYS A 71 6.25 -10.15 13.95
C LYS A 71 6.81 -11.34 13.17
N ASP A 72 7.30 -12.36 13.86
CA ASP A 72 7.86 -13.56 13.21
C ASP A 72 6.77 -14.54 12.77
N GLN A 73 5.59 -14.47 13.38
CA GLN A 73 4.46 -15.35 13.10
C GLN A 73 3.31 -14.64 12.37
N GLN A 74 3.47 -13.36 12.02
CA GLN A 74 2.43 -12.56 11.38
C GLN A 74 2.97 -11.86 10.13
N ARG A 75 2.09 -11.62 9.16
CA ARG A 75 2.37 -10.85 7.94
C ARG A 75 1.24 -9.91 7.58
N VAL A 76 1.59 -8.87 6.84
CA VAL A 76 0.61 -8.03 6.16
C VAL A 76 0.08 -8.78 4.93
N TYR A 77 -1.24 -8.87 4.81
CA TYR A 77 -1.94 -9.42 3.65
C TYR A 77 -2.43 -8.32 2.72
N ASN A 78 -2.81 -7.17 3.29
CA ASN A 78 -3.23 -5.99 2.56
C ASN A 78 -2.92 -4.76 3.44
N ASN A 79 -2.33 -3.71 2.88
CA ASN A 79 -2.04 -2.48 3.63
C ASN A 79 -3.09 -1.37 3.41
N GLY A 80 -4.10 -1.62 2.59
CA GLY A 80 -5.19 -0.70 2.30
C GLY A 80 -4.80 0.45 1.39
N LEU A 81 -3.61 0.41 0.74
CA LEU A 81 -3.15 1.49 -0.13
C LEU A 81 -4.14 1.84 -1.25
N ASP A 82 -4.85 0.85 -1.79
CA ASP A 82 -5.84 1.06 -2.86
C ASP A 82 -7.08 1.85 -2.43
N ASN A 83 -7.39 1.89 -1.13
CA ASN A 83 -8.57 2.56 -0.56
C ASN A 83 -8.18 3.66 0.44
N VAL A 84 -6.96 4.17 0.35
CA VAL A 84 -6.46 5.21 1.25
C VAL A 84 -7.22 6.51 1.07
N ARG A 85 -7.55 7.18 2.18
CA ARG A 85 -8.16 8.50 2.21
C ARG A 85 -7.17 9.51 2.75
N PHE A 86 -7.07 10.64 2.07
CA PHE A 86 -6.25 11.77 2.49
C PHE A 86 -7.17 12.90 2.95
N GLU A 87 -6.91 13.43 4.14
CA GLU A 87 -7.59 14.59 4.69
C GLU A 87 -6.56 15.67 5.00
N LYS A 88 -6.54 16.75 4.22
CA LYS A 88 -5.61 17.86 4.39
C LYS A 88 -5.83 18.55 5.73
N GLN A 89 -4.77 18.65 6.52
CA GLN A 89 -4.73 19.40 7.77
C GLN A 89 -4.13 20.79 7.54
N SER A 90 -3.03 20.88 6.81
CA SER A 90 -2.39 22.15 6.47
C SER A 90 -1.54 22.04 5.21
N VAL A 91 -1.36 23.16 4.53
CA VAL A 91 -0.43 23.32 3.40
C VAL A 91 0.31 24.62 3.61
N SER A 92 1.64 24.58 3.54
CA SER A 92 2.50 25.77 3.64
C SER A 92 3.66 25.63 2.66
N GLY A 93 3.61 26.43 1.59
CA GLY A 93 4.60 26.40 0.51
C GLY A 93 4.71 25.01 -0.11
N ARG A 94 5.87 24.36 0.08
CA ARG A 94 6.18 23.03 -0.47
C ARG A 94 5.92 21.87 0.50
N THR A 95 5.35 22.16 1.67
CA THR A 95 5.07 21.17 2.71
C THR A 95 3.58 21.10 2.94
N ALA A 96 3.06 19.88 3.13
CA ALA A 96 1.68 19.69 3.52
C ALA A 96 1.56 18.57 4.54
N MET A 97 0.59 18.71 5.43
CA MET A 97 0.25 17.73 6.43
C MET A 97 -1.13 17.15 6.09
N TYR A 98 -1.19 15.83 5.96
CA TYR A 98 -2.41 15.09 5.71
C TYR A 98 -2.61 14.07 6.81
N LYS A 99 -3.86 13.95 7.27
CA LYS A 99 -4.29 12.76 7.97
C LYS A 99 -4.57 11.68 6.92
N ILE A 100 -4.01 10.50 7.14
CA ILE A 100 -4.15 9.35 6.25
C ILE A 100 -5.02 8.34 6.98
N SER A 101 -6.10 7.91 6.33
CA SER A 101 -6.96 6.86 6.88
C SER A 101 -7.11 5.70 5.90
N THR A 102 -6.98 4.48 6.40
CA THR A 102 -7.09 3.25 5.62
C THR A 102 -7.37 2.04 6.50
N THR A 103 -7.74 0.92 5.87
CA THR A 103 -7.93 -0.36 6.55
C THR A 103 -6.92 -1.38 6.02
N GLY A 104 -5.96 -1.74 6.88
CA GLY A 104 -5.01 -2.82 6.65
C GLY A 104 -5.52 -4.15 7.17
N GLN A 105 -5.04 -5.25 6.60
CA GLN A 105 -5.26 -6.63 7.04
C GLN A 105 -3.94 -7.33 7.28
N TYR A 106 -3.78 -7.89 8.48
CA TYR A 106 -2.63 -8.71 8.85
C TYR A 106 -3.08 -9.95 9.60
N GLY A 107 -2.26 -11.00 9.62
CA GLY A 107 -2.62 -12.27 10.23
C GLY A 107 -1.46 -13.25 10.28
N PRO A 108 -1.70 -14.50 10.71
CA PRO A 108 -0.66 -15.51 10.81
C PRO A 108 0.10 -15.71 9.51
N GLN A 109 1.40 -15.97 9.60
CA GLN A 109 2.24 -16.45 8.52
C GLN A 109 2.64 -17.89 8.78
N PHE A 110 2.62 -18.69 7.72
CA PHE A 110 3.02 -20.09 7.76
C PHE A 110 4.14 -20.34 6.75
N ASP A 111 5.17 -21.07 7.18
CA ASP A 111 6.12 -21.67 6.26
C ASP A 111 5.49 -22.94 5.66
N LEU A 112 4.87 -22.78 4.49
CA LEU A 112 4.20 -23.87 3.79
C LEU A 112 5.18 -24.98 3.40
N GLU A 113 6.45 -24.69 3.15
CA GLU A 113 7.44 -25.71 2.78
C GLU A 113 7.83 -26.55 4.00
N ALA A 114 8.02 -25.92 5.16
CA ALA A 114 8.22 -26.63 6.42
C ALA A 114 7.01 -27.50 6.78
N ILE A 115 5.79 -26.95 6.64
CA ILE A 115 4.55 -27.71 6.87
C ILE A 115 4.47 -28.91 5.93
N LYS A 116 4.68 -28.74 4.62
CA LYS A 116 4.63 -29.87 3.66
C LYS A 116 5.64 -30.98 4.01
N LYS A 117 6.84 -30.62 4.47
CA LYS A 117 7.83 -31.59 4.95
C LYS A 117 7.36 -32.35 6.18
N GLU A 118 6.77 -31.64 7.14
CA GLU A 118 6.18 -32.27 8.34
C GLU A 118 5.03 -33.21 7.96
N LEU A 119 4.22 -32.87 6.96
CA LEU A 119 3.07 -33.68 6.55
C LEU A 119 3.44 -34.93 5.73
N ALA A 120 4.63 -34.99 5.13
CA ALA A 120 5.06 -36.10 4.29
C ALA A 120 4.97 -37.45 5.05
N GLY A 121 4.43 -38.48 4.39
CA GLY A 121 4.20 -39.80 4.98
C GLY A 121 3.02 -39.93 5.96
N LYS A 122 2.40 -38.83 6.43
CA LYS A 122 1.22 -38.85 7.31
C LYS A 122 -0.04 -39.28 6.56
N LYS A 123 -1.03 -39.80 7.30
CA LYS A 123 -2.36 -40.11 6.72
C LYS A 123 -3.15 -38.82 6.50
N PHE A 124 -4.10 -38.84 5.56
CA PHE A 124 -4.92 -37.65 5.25
C PHE A 124 -5.65 -37.06 6.46
N GLY A 125 -6.22 -37.90 7.33
CA GLY A 125 -6.86 -37.44 8.57
C GLY A 125 -5.90 -36.76 9.54
N GLU A 126 -4.66 -37.25 9.64
CA GLU A 126 -3.60 -36.66 10.48
C GLU A 126 -3.15 -35.32 9.92
N MET A 127 -2.98 -35.21 8.60
CA MET A 127 -2.65 -33.94 7.95
C MET A 127 -3.72 -32.88 8.20
N ARG A 128 -5.00 -33.25 8.00
CA ARG A 128 -6.13 -32.35 8.25
C ARG A 128 -6.16 -31.89 9.70
N SER A 129 -6.00 -32.81 10.65
CA SER A 129 -5.98 -32.46 12.08
C SER A 129 -4.80 -31.56 12.44
N TYR A 130 -3.61 -31.83 11.89
CA TYR A 130 -2.44 -30.99 12.10
C TYR A 130 -2.69 -29.54 11.65
N ILE A 131 -3.19 -29.35 10.42
CA ILE A 131 -3.42 -28.01 9.87
C ILE A 131 -4.54 -27.29 10.62
N GLN A 132 -5.63 -27.98 10.98
CA GLN A 132 -6.72 -27.39 11.74
C GLN A 132 -6.31 -26.94 13.16
N ASN A 133 -5.27 -27.57 13.72
CA ASN A 133 -4.73 -27.20 15.03
C ASN A 133 -3.71 -26.05 14.95
N LEU A 134 -3.33 -25.60 13.76
CA LEU A 134 -2.44 -24.44 13.62
C LEU A 134 -3.17 -23.16 14.07
N PRO A 135 -2.58 -22.36 14.97
CA PRO A 135 -3.23 -21.15 15.47
C PRO A 135 -3.59 -20.17 14.34
N GLY A 136 -4.85 -19.76 14.30
CA GLY A 136 -5.36 -18.80 13.32
C GLY A 136 -5.61 -19.36 11.93
N VAL A 137 -5.63 -20.69 11.75
CA VAL A 137 -6.20 -21.32 10.54
C VAL A 137 -7.71 -21.47 10.71
N LYS A 138 -8.49 -20.92 9.77
CA LYS A 138 -9.95 -21.10 9.68
C LYS A 138 -10.36 -22.28 8.82
N GLY A 139 -9.57 -22.52 7.79
CA GLY A 139 -9.88 -23.52 6.76
C GLY A 139 -8.63 -23.91 6.00
N SER A 140 -8.68 -25.07 5.36
CA SER A 140 -7.54 -25.58 4.60
C SER A 140 -7.99 -26.52 3.50
N ASP A 141 -7.42 -26.35 2.31
CA ASP A 141 -7.53 -27.28 1.21
C ASP A 141 -6.20 -28.01 1.02
N ILE A 142 -6.21 -29.33 1.14
CA ILE A 142 -5.04 -30.20 0.99
C ILE A 142 -5.24 -31.07 -0.24
N ASN A 143 -4.41 -30.87 -1.26
CA ASN A 143 -4.43 -31.64 -2.49
C ASN A 143 -3.16 -32.47 -2.64
N LEU A 144 -3.31 -33.76 -2.95
CA LEU A 144 -2.20 -34.69 -3.15
C LEU A 144 -2.08 -35.07 -4.62
N SER A 145 -0.85 -35.31 -5.08
CA SER A 145 -0.57 -35.88 -6.39
C SER A 145 0.24 -37.18 -6.26
N PRO A 146 -0.30 -38.35 -6.63
CA PRO A 146 -1.66 -38.58 -7.12
C PRO A 146 -2.73 -38.47 -6.02
N PHE A 147 -3.96 -38.10 -6.39
CA PHE A 147 -5.07 -37.86 -5.45
C PHE A 147 -5.53 -39.11 -4.68
N TRP A 148 -5.26 -40.30 -5.23
CA TRP A 148 -5.61 -41.59 -4.62
C TRP A 148 -4.57 -42.07 -3.59
N ALA A 149 -3.53 -41.28 -3.31
CA ALA A 149 -2.50 -41.64 -2.34
C ALA A 149 -3.11 -41.75 -0.92
N ARG A 150 -2.98 -42.93 -0.30
CA ARG A 150 -3.48 -43.19 1.06
C ARG A 150 -2.69 -42.48 2.15
N ARG A 151 -1.44 -42.11 1.84
CA ARG A 151 -0.51 -41.35 2.69
C ARG A 151 0.05 -40.21 1.87
N ALA A 152 0.44 -39.15 2.57
CA ALA A 152 1.07 -38.00 1.94
C ALA A 152 2.34 -38.46 1.18
N PRO A 153 2.46 -38.14 -0.11
CA PRO A 153 3.69 -38.32 -0.85
C PRO A 153 4.76 -37.32 -0.36
N ASP A 154 5.88 -37.21 -1.07
CA ASP A 154 6.89 -36.20 -0.78
C ASP A 154 6.30 -34.78 -0.81
N ALA A 155 6.93 -33.85 -0.08
CA ALA A 155 6.48 -32.46 0.07
C ALA A 155 6.17 -31.76 -1.27
N SER A 156 6.92 -32.08 -2.33
CA SER A 156 6.73 -31.52 -3.69
C SER A 156 5.40 -31.91 -4.34
N ARG A 157 4.73 -32.94 -3.83
CA ARG A 157 3.45 -33.46 -4.32
C ARG A 157 2.28 -33.16 -3.39
N ILE A 158 2.49 -32.29 -2.39
CA ILE A 158 1.48 -31.79 -1.46
C ILE A 158 1.23 -30.31 -1.76
N HIS A 159 -0.02 -29.99 -2.10
CA HIS A 159 -0.47 -28.61 -2.27
C HIS A 159 -1.40 -28.23 -1.12
N ILE A 160 -1.15 -27.09 -0.49
CA ILE A 160 -1.88 -26.60 0.67
C ILE A 160 -2.29 -25.17 0.40
N ASN A 161 -3.59 -24.89 0.52
CA ASN A 161 -4.11 -23.54 0.62
C ASN A 161 -4.70 -23.37 2.03
N LEU A 162 -4.32 -22.29 2.71
CA LEU A 162 -4.82 -21.98 4.05
C LEU A 162 -5.72 -20.75 3.97
N ASP A 163 -6.89 -20.85 4.59
CA ASP A 163 -7.68 -19.69 4.98
C ASP A 163 -7.37 -19.38 6.44
N VAL A 164 -7.06 -18.12 6.73
CA VAL A 164 -6.48 -17.70 8.02
C VAL A 164 -7.22 -16.51 8.60
N ASP A 165 -7.16 -16.38 9.93
CA ASP A 165 -7.62 -15.20 10.64
C ASP A 165 -6.87 -13.95 10.17
N LYS A 166 -7.63 -12.95 9.72
CA LYS A 166 -7.11 -11.63 9.33
C LYS A 166 -7.67 -10.61 10.28
N ASN A 167 -6.80 -9.97 11.04
CA ASN A 167 -7.11 -8.81 11.84
C ASN A 167 -7.18 -7.59 10.94
N SER A 168 -8.24 -6.79 11.11
CA SER A 168 -8.38 -5.51 10.41
C SER A 168 -7.90 -4.39 11.32
N LEU A 169 -7.00 -3.55 10.81
CA LEU A 169 -6.54 -2.35 11.48
C LEU A 169 -7.05 -1.14 10.72
N SER A 170 -7.87 -0.32 11.38
CA SER A 170 -8.36 0.95 10.85
C SER A 170 -7.68 2.10 11.60
N ASN A 171 -7.21 3.10 10.87
CA ASN A 171 -6.68 4.35 11.40
C ASN A 171 -7.17 5.52 10.53
#